data_AF-A0A820LVP8-F1
#
_entry.id   AF-A0A820LVP8-F1
#
_cell.length_a   1.000
_cell.length_b   1.000
_cell.length_c   1.000
_cell.angle_alpha   90.00
_cell.angle_beta   90.00
_cell.angle_gamma   90.00
#
_symmetry.space_group_name_H-M   'P 1'
#
loop_
_entity.id
_entity.type
_entity.pdbx_description
1 polymer ?
#
loop_
_entity_poly.entity_id
_entity_poly.type
_entity_poly.pdbx_seq_one_letter_code
_entity_poly.pdbx_strand_id
1 'polypeptide(L)'
;GIAYNAKIGGIRMLDGHVTDRIEAEAISFNHKYIDIYSASWGPNDDGRTVEGPGTLAAAAFIKGITEGRNGKGVIYVWASGNGGRRQDNCNCDGYTGSIYTISISSASEHQQSPWYAERCPSTMATTYSSGAYQDQKVTTTDLYDS
;
A
#
# COMPACT_ATOMS: atom_id res chain seq x y z
N GLY A 1 0.44 -5.67 18.12
CA GLY A 1 0.85 -4.97 16.89
C GLY A 1 2.28 -4.50 17.00
N ILE A 2 2.95 -4.24 15.87
CA ILE A 2 4.38 -3.84 15.83
C ILE A 2 4.63 -2.56 16.65
N ALA A 3 3.80 -1.53 16.45
CA ALA A 3 3.83 -0.28 17.21
C ALA A 3 2.66 -0.24 18.21
N TYR A 4 2.70 -1.09 19.24
CA TYR A 4 1.57 -1.32 20.15
C TYR A 4 1.15 -0.10 21.00
N ASN A 5 1.99 0.92 21.13
CA ASN A 5 1.67 2.18 21.82
C ASN A 5 1.28 3.32 20.87
N ALA A 6 1.23 3.09 19.56
CA ALA A 6 0.84 4.11 18.59
C ALA A 6 -0.68 4.32 18.59
N LYS A 7 -1.11 5.51 18.14
CA LYS A 7 -2.52 5.75 17.81
C LYS A 7 -2.81 5.20 16.42
N ILE A 8 -3.93 4.50 16.27
CA ILE A 8 -4.38 3.91 15.00
C ILE A 8 -5.79 4.39 14.66
N GLY A 9 -6.04 4.64 13.37
CA GLY A 9 -7.34 4.98 12.81
C GLY A 9 -7.49 4.35 11.42
N GLY A 10 -8.72 4.35 10.90
CA GLY A 10 -9.03 3.79 9.58
C GLY A 10 -9.84 4.76 8.73
N ILE A 11 -9.54 4.79 7.43
CA ILE A 11 -10.29 5.56 6.43
C ILE A 11 -11.06 4.56 5.57
N ARG A 12 -12.38 4.51 5.71
CA ARG A 12 -13.24 3.63 4.89
C ARG A 12 -13.44 4.27 3.53
N MET A 13 -12.75 3.77 2.51
CA MET A 13 -12.84 4.30 1.14
C MET A 13 -13.00 3.25 0.03
N LEU A 14 -12.74 1.96 0.32
CA LEU A 14 -12.84 0.87 -0.66
C LEU A 14 -14.20 0.17 -0.72
N ASP A 15 -15.12 0.49 0.20
CA ASP A 15 -16.43 -0.15 0.27
C ASP A 15 -17.47 0.58 -0.61
N GLY A 16 -17.21 0.57 -1.92
CA GLY A 16 -18.00 1.25 -2.92
C GLY A 16 -17.20 1.56 -4.19
N HIS A 17 -17.82 2.30 -5.12
CA HIS A 17 -17.13 2.78 -6.31
C HIS A 17 -16.05 3.79 -5.92
N VAL A 18 -14.79 3.42 -6.12
CA VAL A 18 -13.63 4.30 -5.89
C VAL A 18 -13.44 5.21 -7.09
N THR A 19 -13.25 6.51 -6.84
CA THR A 19 -12.98 7.52 -7.86
C THR A 19 -11.73 8.30 -7.46
N ASP A 20 -11.06 8.97 -8.41
CA ASP A 20 -9.89 9.82 -8.15
C ASP A 20 -10.13 10.82 -6.99
N ARG A 21 -11.35 11.38 -6.89
CA ARG A 21 -11.72 12.25 -5.77
C ARG A 21 -11.68 11.52 -4.42
N ILE A 22 -12.21 10.30 -4.35
CA ILE A 22 -12.24 9.49 -3.11
C ILE A 22 -10.82 9.11 -2.70
N GLU A 23 -9.97 8.73 -3.67
CA GLU A 23 -8.55 8.44 -3.42
C GLU A 23 -7.83 9.69 -2.88
N ALA A 24 -8.03 10.85 -3.51
CA ALA A 24 -7.44 12.12 -3.08
C ALA A 24 -7.88 12.53 -1.66
N GLU A 25 -9.17 12.37 -1.35
CA GLU A 25 -9.72 12.63 -0.02
C GLU A 25 -9.11 11.69 1.01
N ALA A 26 -8.94 10.41 0.70
CA ALA A 26 -8.32 9.44 1.60
C ALA A 26 -6.83 9.73 1.84
N ILE A 27 -6.07 9.99 0.77
CA ILE A 27 -4.63 10.30 0.83
C ILE A 27 -4.38 11.58 1.64
N SER A 28 -5.21 12.61 1.47
CA SER A 28 -5.02 13.91 2.13
C SER A 28 -5.75 14.05 3.47
N PHE A 29 -6.51 13.05 3.90
CA PHE A 29 -7.35 13.12 5.09
C PHE A 29 -6.51 13.42 6.34
N ASN A 30 -6.67 14.61 6.92
CA ASN A 30 -5.97 15.01 8.15
C ASN A 30 -4.43 14.83 8.11
N HIS A 31 -3.81 15.07 6.95
CA HIS A 31 -2.35 14.95 6.68
C HIS A 31 -1.44 15.79 7.59
N LYS A 32 -1.99 16.77 8.32
CA LYS A 32 -1.24 17.55 9.33
C LYS A 32 -1.13 16.85 10.68
N TYR A 33 -2.03 15.91 10.97
CA TYR A 33 -2.06 15.14 12.21
C TYR A 33 -1.55 13.70 12.00
N ILE A 34 -1.89 13.08 10.87
CA ILE A 34 -1.49 11.70 10.58
C ILE A 34 -0.05 11.67 10.09
N ASP A 35 0.78 10.86 10.74
CA ASP A 35 2.18 10.71 10.36
C ASP A 35 2.38 9.73 9.19
N ILE A 36 1.72 8.57 9.26
CA ILE A 36 1.92 7.44 8.34
C ILE A 36 0.58 6.96 7.82
N TYR A 37 0.49 6.78 6.51
CA TYR A 37 -0.62 6.10 5.84
C TYR A 37 -0.12 4.77 5.33
N SER A 38 -0.95 3.73 5.44
CA SER A 38 -0.67 2.41 4.91
C SER A 38 -1.82 1.97 4.02
N ALA A 39 -1.51 1.59 2.79
CA ALA A 39 -2.47 1.19 1.78
C ALA A 39 -1.92 0.08 0.88
N SER A 40 -2.82 -0.63 0.21
CA SER A 40 -2.51 -1.75 -0.68
C SER A 40 -3.48 -1.83 -1.86
N TRP A 41 -4.06 -0.69 -2.22
CA TRP A 41 -4.95 -0.56 -3.37
C TRP A 41 -4.21 0.08 -4.53
N GLY A 42 -4.67 -0.18 -5.74
CA GLY A 42 -4.05 0.24 -6.99
C GLY A 42 -4.86 -0.32 -8.16
N PRO A 43 -4.28 -0.35 -9.36
CA PRO A 43 -4.87 -1.00 -10.52
C PRO A 43 -5.14 -2.48 -10.29
N ASN A 44 -5.82 -3.12 -11.24
CA ASN A 44 -5.98 -4.57 -11.19
C ASN A 44 -4.63 -5.26 -11.40
N ASP A 45 -4.26 -6.11 -10.45
CA ASP A 45 -3.09 -6.99 -10.50
C ASP A 45 -3.29 -8.13 -11.53
N ASP A 46 -3.50 -7.81 -12.80
CA ASP A 46 -3.85 -8.74 -13.88
C ASP A 46 -2.72 -9.05 -14.89
N GLY A 47 -1.56 -8.42 -14.71
CA GLY A 47 -0.42 -8.52 -15.63
C GLY A 47 -0.64 -7.80 -16.97
N ARG A 48 -1.66 -6.94 -17.06
CA ARG A 48 -2.08 -6.28 -18.30
C ARG A 48 -2.45 -4.81 -18.12
N THR A 49 -2.83 -4.42 -16.91
CA THR A 49 -3.25 -3.07 -16.58
C THR A 49 -2.03 -2.17 -16.33
N VAL A 50 -2.08 -0.95 -16.87
CA VAL A 50 -1.10 0.11 -16.57
C VAL A 50 -1.91 1.35 -16.19
N GLU A 51 -1.86 1.72 -14.92
CA GLU A 51 -2.65 2.81 -14.37
C GLU A 51 -1.97 3.35 -13.10
N GLY A 52 -2.34 4.54 -12.66
CA GLY A 52 -1.81 5.17 -11.46
C GLY A 52 -2.77 6.23 -10.93
N PRO A 53 -2.33 7.05 -9.96
CA PRO A 53 -3.16 8.11 -9.40
C PRO A 53 -3.65 9.07 -10.48
N GLY A 54 -4.95 9.38 -10.41
CA GLY A 54 -5.53 10.48 -11.18
C GLY A 54 -4.99 11.84 -10.70
N THR A 55 -5.45 12.91 -11.35
CA THR A 55 -4.94 14.26 -11.11
C THR A 55 -5.14 14.70 -9.64
N LEU A 56 -6.27 14.35 -9.03
CA LEU A 56 -6.56 14.74 -7.65
C LEU A 56 -5.74 13.91 -6.67
N ALA A 57 -5.64 12.59 -6.87
CA ALA A 57 -4.84 11.71 -6.03
C ALA A 57 -3.35 12.07 -6.09
N ALA A 58 -2.82 12.38 -7.28
CA ALA A 58 -1.46 12.85 -7.46
C ALA A 58 -1.20 14.18 -6.72
N ALA A 59 -2.14 15.14 -6.81
CA ALA A 59 -2.06 16.39 -6.07
C ALA A 59 -2.12 16.17 -4.54
N ALA A 60 -2.90 15.19 -4.08
CA ALA A 60 -2.98 14.82 -2.67
C ALA A 60 -1.66 14.26 -2.13
N PHE A 61 -0.96 13.42 -2.90
CA PHE A 61 0.39 12.97 -2.55
C PHE A 61 1.36 14.14 -2.39
N ILE A 62 1.42 15.03 -3.37
CA ILE A 62 2.28 16.22 -3.35
C ILE A 62 1.96 17.07 -2.12
N LYS A 63 0.68 17.32 -1.84
CA LYS A 63 0.27 18.07 -0.64
C LYS A 63 0.73 17.39 0.65
N GLY A 64 0.59 16.08 0.76
CA GLY A 64 1.01 15.34 1.95
C GLY A 64 2.52 15.39 2.17
N ILE A 65 3.32 15.20 1.13
CA ILE A 65 4.78 15.23 1.26
C ILE A 65 5.34 16.65 1.46
N THR A 66 4.61 17.71 1.08
CA THR A 66 5.05 19.10 1.30
C THR A 66 4.54 19.71 2.60
N GLU A 67 3.26 19.51 2.93
CA GLU A 67 2.60 20.20 4.05
C GLU A 67 2.45 19.32 5.30
N GLY A 68 2.53 18.00 5.14
CA GLY A 68 2.32 17.05 6.22
C GLY A 68 3.41 17.06 7.28
N ARG A 69 3.06 16.63 8.49
CA ARG A 69 3.99 16.47 9.62
C ARG A 69 4.85 17.73 9.88
N ASN A 70 4.20 18.89 9.87
CA ASN A 70 4.84 20.20 10.01
C ASN A 70 5.93 20.47 8.95
N GLY A 71 5.65 20.11 7.69
CA GLY A 71 6.57 20.29 6.56
C GLY A 71 7.65 19.22 6.41
N LYS A 72 7.62 18.16 7.22
CA LYS A 72 8.52 16.99 7.07
C LYS A 72 8.05 16.01 6.00
N GLY A 73 6.80 16.14 5.58
CA GLY A 73 6.14 15.25 4.64
C GLY A 73 5.55 14.01 5.30
N VAL A 74 4.30 13.71 4.94
CA VAL A 74 3.63 12.44 5.25
C VAL A 74 4.44 11.25 4.74
N ILE A 75 4.42 10.15 5.50
CA ILE A 75 5.00 8.88 5.07
C ILE A 75 3.88 8.00 4.50
N TYR A 76 3.95 7.68 3.20
CA TYR A 76 3.02 6.75 2.55
C TYR A 76 3.70 5.39 2.38
N VAL A 77 3.14 4.35 2.99
CA VAL A 77 3.61 2.96 2.85
C VAL A 77 2.63 2.20 1.98
N TRP A 78 3.12 1.56 0.93
CA TRP A 78 2.30 0.88 -0.07
C TRP A 78 2.70 -0.57 -0.25
N ALA A 79 1.74 -1.47 -0.40
CA ALA A 79 2.02 -2.84 -0.83
C ALA A 79 2.38 -2.86 -2.32
N SER A 80 3.35 -3.70 -2.70
CA SER A 80 3.84 -3.79 -4.08
C SER A 80 2.96 -4.63 -5.03
N GLY A 81 1.72 -4.97 -4.68
CA GLY A 81 0.82 -5.79 -5.51
C GLY A 81 0.89 -7.31 -5.29
N ASN A 82 -0.15 -8.01 -5.77
CA ASN A 82 -0.40 -9.45 -5.59
C ASN A 82 -0.51 -10.23 -6.93
N GLY A 83 -0.12 -9.62 -8.04
CA GLY A 83 -0.22 -10.13 -9.41
C GLY A 83 0.84 -11.15 -9.84
N GLY A 84 1.69 -11.65 -8.92
CA GLY A 84 2.82 -12.52 -9.27
C GLY A 84 2.46 -13.75 -10.11
N ARG A 85 1.32 -14.40 -9.83
CA ARG A 85 0.81 -15.55 -10.63
C ARG A 85 0.44 -15.19 -12.07
N ARG A 86 0.13 -13.92 -12.31
CA ARG A 86 -0.23 -13.38 -13.63
C ARG A 86 0.96 -12.74 -14.34
N GLN A 87 2.17 -12.89 -13.76
CA GLN A 87 3.41 -12.29 -14.25
C GLN A 87 3.35 -10.77 -14.28
N ASP A 88 2.64 -10.19 -13.32
CA ASP A 88 2.52 -8.73 -13.21
C ASP A 88 3.82 -8.07 -12.76
N ASN A 89 3.96 -6.79 -13.09
CA ASN A 89 5.10 -5.97 -12.74
C ASN A 89 4.62 -4.69 -12.07
N CYS A 90 4.94 -4.54 -10.80
CA CYS A 90 4.50 -3.40 -10.01
C CYS A 90 4.99 -2.02 -10.51
N ASN A 91 5.90 -1.91 -11.47
CA ASN A 91 6.12 -0.60 -12.14
C ASN A 91 4.95 -0.16 -13.05
N CYS A 92 4.02 -1.06 -13.37
CA CYS A 92 2.79 -0.76 -14.09
C CYS A 92 1.69 -0.19 -13.17
N ASP A 93 1.87 -0.31 -11.85
CA ASP A 93 1.06 0.37 -10.85
C ASP A 93 1.75 1.70 -10.45
N GLY A 94 1.12 2.81 -10.81
CA GLY A 94 1.63 4.16 -10.54
C GLY A 94 1.55 4.58 -9.07
N TYR A 95 0.84 3.85 -8.20
CA TYR A 95 0.88 4.07 -6.75
C TYR A 95 2.18 3.54 -6.18
N THR A 96 2.44 2.24 -6.34
CA THR A 96 3.69 1.62 -5.87
C THR A 96 4.92 2.10 -6.65
N GLY A 97 4.77 2.49 -7.93
CA GLY A 97 5.82 3.08 -8.74
C GLY A 97 6.14 4.54 -8.41
N SER A 98 5.35 5.18 -7.54
CA SER A 98 5.52 6.59 -7.18
C SER A 98 6.67 6.80 -6.21
N ILE A 99 7.49 7.82 -6.47
CA ILE A 99 8.56 8.29 -5.57
C ILE A 99 8.03 8.81 -4.22
N TYR A 100 6.72 9.07 -4.11
CA TYR A 100 6.08 9.53 -2.88
C TYR A 100 5.68 8.39 -1.94
N THR A 101 5.82 7.13 -2.39
CA THR A 101 5.46 5.95 -1.61
C THR A 101 6.69 5.13 -1.27
N ILE A 102 6.65 4.49 -0.10
CA ILE A 102 7.58 3.45 0.30
C ILE A 102 6.91 2.12 -0.05
N SER A 103 7.28 1.57 -1.21
CA SER A 103 6.75 0.29 -1.68
C SER A 103 7.40 -0.90 -0.94
N ILE A 104 6.55 -1.76 -0.39
CA ILE A 104 6.92 -2.92 0.43
C ILE A 104 6.40 -4.21 -0.23
N SER A 105 7.32 -5.14 -0.46
CA SER A 105 7.00 -6.50 -0.93
C SER A 105 6.96 -7.51 0.22
N SER A 106 6.76 -8.78 -0.11
CA SER A 106 6.57 -9.88 0.84
C SER A 106 7.64 -10.97 0.71
N ALA A 107 8.02 -11.54 1.85
CA ALA A 107 8.75 -12.79 1.96
C ALA A 107 7.93 -13.80 2.79
N SER A 108 7.99 -15.08 2.42
CA SER A 108 7.40 -16.16 3.21
C SER A 108 8.18 -16.44 4.49
N GLU A 109 7.63 -17.29 5.37
CA GLU A 109 8.33 -17.79 6.57
C GLU A 109 9.71 -18.38 6.25
N HIS A 110 9.83 -19.04 5.10
CA HIS A 110 11.08 -19.61 4.61
C HIS A 110 11.96 -18.61 3.83
N GLN A 111 11.70 -17.31 3.94
CA GLN A 111 12.44 -16.22 3.28
C GLN A 111 12.43 -16.32 1.75
N GLN A 112 11.37 -16.92 1.19
CA GLN A 112 11.20 -17.06 -0.24
C GLN A 112 10.22 -16.02 -0.78
N SER A 113 10.37 -15.66 -2.05
CA SER A 113 9.39 -14.83 -2.75
C SER A 113 8.07 -15.61 -2.86
N PRO A 114 6.96 -15.11 -2.27
CA PRO A 114 5.69 -15.82 -2.30
C PRO A 114 5.06 -15.74 -3.70
N TRP A 115 4.12 -16.66 -3.97
CA TRP A 115 3.51 -16.83 -5.30
C TRP A 115 2.76 -15.60 -5.82
N TYR A 116 2.34 -14.69 -4.93
CA TYR A 116 1.62 -13.47 -5.28
C TYR A 116 2.55 -12.26 -5.45
N ALA A 117 3.81 -12.30 -4.98
CA ALA A 117 4.66 -11.13 -5.02
C ALA A 117 5.00 -10.71 -6.46
N GLU A 118 4.73 -9.44 -6.77
CA GLU A 118 5.20 -8.79 -7.98
C GLU A 118 6.64 -8.30 -7.82
N ARG A 119 7.37 -8.24 -8.94
CA ARG A 119 8.79 -7.85 -8.96
C ARG A 119 8.95 -6.59 -9.78
N CYS A 120 9.47 -5.52 -9.16
CA CYS A 120 9.78 -4.30 -9.87
C CYS A 120 10.91 -3.51 -9.17
N PRO A 121 11.67 -2.67 -9.92
CA PRO A 121 12.67 -1.78 -9.36
C PRO A 121 12.17 -0.74 -8.35
N SER A 122 10.87 -0.42 -8.34
CA SER A 122 10.30 0.57 -7.41
C SER A 122 10.10 0.03 -5.98
N THR A 123 10.11 -1.29 -5.79
CA THR A 123 10.05 -1.90 -4.46
C THR A 123 11.28 -1.50 -3.63
N MET A 124 11.07 -0.95 -2.45
CA MET A 124 12.15 -0.47 -1.58
C MET A 124 12.61 -1.50 -0.56
N ALA A 125 11.69 -2.31 -0.02
CA ALA A 125 11.99 -3.27 1.03
C ALA A 125 10.97 -4.42 1.07
N THR A 126 11.22 -5.39 1.94
CA THR A 126 10.42 -6.59 2.09
C THR A 126 10.10 -6.84 3.56
N THR A 127 8.88 -7.29 3.86
CA THR A 127 8.49 -7.78 5.19
C THR A 127 7.91 -9.19 5.10
N TYR A 128 7.79 -9.88 6.25
CA TYR A 128 7.19 -11.21 6.26
C TYR A 128 5.67 -11.15 6.06
N SER A 129 5.16 -12.07 5.27
CA SER A 129 3.73 -12.27 5.03
C SER A 129 3.45 -13.77 4.82
N SER A 130 2.27 -14.12 4.30
CA SER A 130 1.90 -15.50 4.00
C SER A 130 2.75 -16.11 2.87
N GLY A 131 2.90 -17.44 2.88
CA GLY A 131 3.66 -18.18 1.89
C GLY A 131 2.95 -19.44 1.38
N ALA A 132 3.65 -20.58 1.40
CA ALA A 132 3.08 -21.87 1.05
C ALA A 132 1.99 -22.28 2.06
N TYR A 133 1.23 -23.33 1.74
CA TYR A 133 0.07 -23.74 2.56
C TYR A 133 0.43 -24.09 4.01
N GLN A 134 1.64 -24.62 4.23
CA GLN A 134 2.13 -25.02 5.55
C GLN A 134 2.84 -23.87 6.30
N ASP A 135 3.11 -22.75 5.63
CA ASP A 135 3.81 -21.61 6.22
C ASP A 135 2.89 -20.90 7.22
N GLN A 136 3.48 -20.39 8.30
CA GLN A 136 2.83 -19.45 9.20
C GLN A 136 2.40 -18.19 8.44
N LYS A 137 1.34 -17.58 8.95
CA LYS A 137 0.73 -16.37 8.36
C LYS A 137 0.77 -15.22 9.36
N VAL A 138 0.35 -14.04 8.90
CA VAL A 138 0.22 -12.86 9.75
C VAL A 138 -0.90 -13.07 10.76
N THR A 139 -0.59 -12.93 12.05
CA THR A 139 -1.60 -12.91 13.13
C THR A 139 -2.00 -11.47 13.43
N THR A 140 -3.29 -11.17 13.37
CA THR A 140 -3.84 -9.83 13.63
C THR A 140 -5.26 -9.91 14.19
N THR A 141 -5.86 -8.76 14.51
CA THR A 141 -7.25 -8.65 14.98
C THR A 141 -8.24 -8.91 13.85
N ASP A 142 -9.34 -9.62 14.15
CA ASP A 142 -10.50 -9.82 13.27
C ASP A 142 -11.78 -9.29 13.96
N LEU A 143 -12.83 -8.99 13.19
CA LEU A 143 -14.14 -8.57 13.69
C LEU A 143 -15.01 -9.76 14.12
N TYR A 144 -14.75 -10.93 13.57
CA TYR A 144 -15.47 -12.17 13.85
C TYR A 144 -14.46 -13.26 14.22
N ASP A 145 -14.87 -14.22 15.06
CA ASP A 145 -14.08 -15.44 15.25
C ASP A 145 -14.16 -16.26 13.95
N SER A 146 -13.03 -16.36 13.25
CA SER A 146 -12.84 -17.16 12.04
C SER A 146 -12.37 -18.59 12.33
#